data_AF-A0AAV0DYX4-F1
#
_entry.id   AF-A0AAV0DYX4-F1
#
_cell.length_a   1.000
_cell.length_b   1.000
_cell.length_c   1.000
_cell.angle_alpha   90.00
_cell.angle_beta   90.00
_cell.angle_gamma   90.00
#
_symmetry.space_group_name_H-M   'P 1'
#
loop_
_entity.id
_entity.type
_entity.pdbx_description
1 polymer ?
#
loop_
_entity_poly.entity_id
_entity_poly.type
_entity_poly.pdbx_seq_one_letter_code
_entity_poly.pdbx_strand_id
1 'polypeptide(L)'
;MGMSQNQCTIRPLVAALAFHQIFEGMGLGGCIAQAGFSIGTTAYMSFMFSVTTPMGIVLGMIVFSVTGYDDSSSNALILEGLLGSLSSGILIYMALVDLIALDFFHNKLMSSEPFLKKASFGALVLGSTSMSILALWA
;
A
#
# COMPACT_ATOMS: atom_id res chain seq x y z
N MET A 1 1.27 0.32 -14.67
CA MET A 1 2.75 0.17 -14.57
C MET A 1 3.41 -0.48 -15.79
N GLY A 2 2.70 -1.25 -16.63
CA GLY A 2 3.32 -1.99 -17.75
C GLY A 2 3.12 -1.45 -19.17
N MET A 3 2.45 -0.30 -19.38
CA MET A 3 1.83 -0.02 -20.69
C MET A 3 2.10 1.36 -21.30
N SER A 4 2.33 2.42 -20.51
CA SER A 4 2.61 3.73 -21.10
C SER A 4 4.07 3.80 -21.57
N GLN A 5 4.30 3.80 -22.88
CA GLN A 5 5.62 4.12 -23.47
C GLN A 5 6.01 5.60 -23.26
N ASN A 6 5.08 6.41 -22.72
CA ASN A 6 5.31 7.82 -22.42
C ASN A 6 6.00 7.99 -21.08
N GLN A 7 7.25 8.46 -21.12
CA GLN A 7 8.04 8.81 -19.94
C GLN A 7 7.33 9.81 -19.02
N CYS A 8 6.48 10.68 -19.58
CA CYS A 8 5.70 11.66 -18.84
C CYS A 8 4.64 11.03 -17.92
N THR A 9 4.17 9.82 -18.21
CA THR A 9 3.21 9.09 -17.37
C THR A 9 3.93 8.16 -16.39
N ILE A 10 5.01 7.50 -16.84
CA ILE A 10 5.76 6.56 -15.98
C ILE A 10 6.41 7.27 -14.79
N ARG A 11 7.04 8.43 -15.02
CA ARG A 11 7.77 9.17 -13.97
C ARG A 11 6.89 9.52 -12.75
N PRO A 12 5.75 10.19 -12.90
CA PRO A 12 4.89 10.50 -11.76
C PRO A 12 4.29 9.24 -11.12
N LEU A 13 3.95 8.22 -11.92
CA LEU A 13 3.44 6.94 -11.41
C LEU A 13 4.47 6.20 -10.53
N VAL A 14 5.75 6.17 -10.95
CA VAL A 14 6.84 5.58 -10.17
C VAL A 14 7.09 6.37 -8.89
N ALA A 15 7.03 7.71 -8.97
CA ALA A 15 7.13 8.55 -7.78
C ALA A 15 5.99 8.25 -6.79
N ALA A 16 4.75 8.15 -7.27
CA ALA A 16 3.59 7.83 -6.45
C ALA A 16 3.71 6.46 -5.77
N LEU A 17 4.07 5.40 -6.51
CA LEU A 17 4.27 4.07 -5.92
C LEU A 17 5.46 4.02 -4.95
N ALA A 18 6.55 4.72 -5.23
CA ALA A 18 7.69 4.78 -4.32
C ALA A 18 7.30 5.44 -3.00
N PHE A 19 6.60 6.58 -3.04
CA PHE A 19 6.08 7.21 -1.83
C PHE A 19 5.15 6.26 -1.06
N HIS A 20 4.19 5.63 -1.74
CA HIS A 20 3.26 4.68 -1.11
C HIS A 20 4.00 3.54 -0.39
N GLN A 21 4.93 2.88 -1.09
CA GLN A 21 5.67 1.73 -0.56
C GLN A 21 6.58 2.11 0.61
N ILE A 22 7.11 3.34 0.64
CA ILE A 22 7.90 3.85 1.76
C ILE A 22 7.02 3.96 3.02
N PHE A 23 5.81 4.51 2.90
CA PHE A 23 4.91 4.64 4.05
C PHE A 23 4.37 3.30 4.53
N GLU A 24 4.00 2.41 3.61
CA GLU A 24 3.64 1.03 3.97
C GLU A 24 4.80 0.30 4.67
N GLY A 25 6.03 0.48 4.17
CA GLY A 25 7.23 -0.11 4.77
C GLY A 25 7.55 0.44 6.16
N MET A 26 7.38 1.75 6.37
CA MET A 26 7.53 2.37 7.70
C MET A 26 6.47 1.86 8.69
N GLY A 27 5.21 1.73 8.25
CA GLY A 27 4.14 1.19 9.09
C GLY A 27 4.42 -0.25 9.51
N LEU A 28 4.75 -1.12 8.54
CA LEU A 28 5.08 -2.52 8.79
C LEU A 28 6.34 -2.64 9.69
N GLY A 29 7.37 -1.83 9.45
CA GLY A 29 8.57 -1.77 10.28
C GLY A 29 8.28 -1.37 11.73
N GLY A 30 7.36 -0.42 11.94
CA GLY A 30 6.87 -0.06 13.27
C GLY A 30 6.19 -1.22 14.00
N CYS A 31 5.30 -1.94 13.31
CA CYS A 31 4.65 -3.13 13.86
C CYS A 31 5.65 -4.24 14.20
N ILE A 32 6.62 -4.53 13.32
CA ILE A 32 7.66 -5.54 13.60
C ILE A 32 8.51 -5.14 14.80
N ALA A 33 8.91 -3.87 14.90
CA ALA A 33 9.71 -3.37 16.01
C ALA A 33 8.97 -3.53 17.35
N GLN A 34 7.65 -3.33 17.35
CA GLN A 34 6.82 -3.49 18.55
C GLN A 34 6.52 -4.96 18.88
N ALA A 35 6.46 -5.84 17.89
CA ALA A 35 6.21 -7.27 18.07
C ALA A 35 7.38 -8.04 18.72
N GLY A 36 8.60 -7.49 18.69
CA GLY A 36 9.77 -8.06 19.37
C GLY A 36 10.24 -9.40 18.80
N PHE A 37 10.06 -9.61 17.49
CA PHE A 37 10.47 -10.86 16.84
C PHE A 37 11.98 -11.05 16.78
N SER A 38 12.41 -12.31 16.60
CA SER A 38 13.82 -12.63 16.35
C SER A 38 14.33 -11.92 15.09
N ILE A 39 15.65 -11.68 15.02
CA ILE A 39 16.26 -11.01 13.86
C ILE A 39 16.05 -11.78 12.55
N GLY A 40 16.00 -13.12 12.62
CA GLY A 40 15.72 -13.97 11.46
C GLY A 40 14.31 -13.79 10.93
N THR A 41 13.31 -13.76 11.83
CA THR A 41 11.90 -13.50 11.46
C THR A 41 11.73 -12.08 10.90
N THR A 42 12.35 -11.08 11.54
CA THR A 42 12.32 -9.68 11.10
C THR A 42 12.92 -9.51 9.72
N ALA A 43 14.08 -10.13 9.47
CA ALA A 43 14.73 -10.12 8.17
C ALA A 43 13.88 -10.83 7.10
N TYR A 44 13.26 -11.96 7.45
CA TYR A 44 12.36 -12.69 6.54
C TYR A 44 11.13 -11.86 6.15
N MET A 45 10.44 -11.24 7.12
CA MET A 45 9.27 -10.40 6.86
C MET A 45 9.64 -9.19 5.99
N SER A 46 10.78 -8.54 6.26
CA SER A 46 11.29 -7.41 5.48
C SER A 46 11.65 -7.81 4.05
N PHE A 47 12.28 -8.98 3.88
CA PHE A 47 12.61 -9.53 2.57
C PHE A 47 11.35 -9.85 1.75
N MET A 48 10.37 -10.52 2.35
CA MET A 48 9.10 -10.83 1.69
C MET A 48 8.35 -9.58 1.27
N PHE A 49 8.31 -8.54 2.11
CA PHE A 49 7.73 -7.24 1.76
C PHE A 49 8.43 -6.63 0.54
N SER A 50 9.76 -6.62 0.51
CA SER A 50 10.54 -6.04 -0.60
C SER A 50 10.41 -6.81 -1.92
N VAL A 51 10.21 -8.13 -1.89
CA VAL A 51 10.13 -8.97 -3.10
C VAL A 51 8.71 -9.05 -3.67
N THR A 52 7.68 -8.89 -2.84
CA THR A 52 6.28 -9.06 -3.26
C THR A 52 5.90 -8.08 -4.38
N THR A 53 6.22 -6.79 -4.24
CA THR A 53 5.90 -5.77 -5.25
C THR A 53 6.58 -6.02 -6.61
N PRO A 54 7.92 -6.19 -6.72
CA PRO A 54 8.55 -6.47 -8.00
C PRO A 54 8.09 -7.81 -8.60
N MET A 55 7.83 -8.82 -7.78
CA MET A 55 7.30 -10.10 -8.27
C MET A 55 5.90 -9.93 -8.87
N GLY A 56 5.02 -9.13 -8.24
CA GLY A 56 3.71 -8.78 -8.79
C GLY A 56 3.79 -8.02 -10.11
N ILE A 57 4.72 -7.07 -10.24
CA ILE A 57 4.95 -6.33 -11.49
C ILE A 57 5.39 -7.28 -12.62
N VAL A 58 6.36 -8.17 -12.34
CA VAL A 58 6.85 -9.16 -13.30
C VAL A 58 5.73 -10.11 -13.73
N LEU A 59 4.94 -10.61 -12.78
CA LEU A 59 3.79 -11.47 -13.08
C LEU A 59 2.79 -10.76 -14.01
N GLY A 60 2.47 -9.49 -13.72
CA GLY A 60 1.59 -8.67 -14.57
C GLY A 60 2.13 -8.51 -16.00
N MET A 61 3.44 -8.27 -16.16
CA MET A 61 4.08 -8.20 -17.47
C MET A 61 4.01 -9.53 -18.24
N ILE A 62 4.21 -10.66 -17.55
CA ILE A 62 4.11 -11.99 -18.16
C ILE A 62 2.69 -12.24 -18.66
N VAL A 63 1.68 -12.02 -17.82
CA VAL A 63 0.27 -12.23 -18.19
C VAL A 63 -0.09 -11.38 -19.41
N PHE A 64 0.33 -10.10 -19.42
CA PHE A 64 0.14 -9.21 -20.57
C PHE A 64 0.78 -9.79 -21.84
N SER A 65 2.05 -10.22 -21.76
CA SER A 65 2.79 -10.74 -22.92
C SER A 65 2.22 -12.05 -23.49
N VAL A 66 1.65 -12.91 -22.64
CA VAL A 66 1.11 -14.22 -23.05
C VAL A 66 -0.31 -14.11 -23.59
N THR A 67 -1.12 -13.20 -23.04
CA THR A 67 -2.53 -13.07 -23.40
C THR A 67 -2.78 -12.09 -24.55
N GLY A 68 -1.80 -11.27 -24.93
CA GLY A 68 -1.99 -10.22 -25.94
C GLY A 68 -3.01 -9.19 -25.47
N TYR A 69 -2.92 -8.80 -24.20
CA TYR A 69 -3.86 -7.90 -23.53
C TYR A 69 -3.98 -6.56 -24.28
N ASP A 70 -5.21 -6.15 -24.55
CA ASP A 70 -5.56 -4.86 -25.12
C ASP A 70 -6.23 -4.01 -24.04
N ASP A 71 -5.50 -2.99 -23.56
CA ASP A 71 -5.97 -2.02 -22.55
C ASP A 71 -7.25 -1.29 -22.96
N SER A 72 -7.59 -1.28 -24.25
CA SER A 72 -8.82 -0.63 -24.76
C SER A 72 -10.03 -1.56 -24.77
N SER A 73 -9.83 -2.86 -24.52
CA SER A 73 -10.91 -3.84 -24.58
C SER A 73 -11.81 -3.81 -23.34
N SER A 74 -13.11 -4.02 -23.51
CA SER A 74 -14.06 -4.00 -22.37
C SER A 74 -13.74 -5.07 -21.33
N ASN A 75 -13.24 -6.24 -21.74
CA ASN A 75 -12.87 -7.31 -20.81
C ASN A 75 -11.65 -6.93 -19.95
N ALA A 76 -10.67 -6.25 -20.53
CA ALA A 76 -9.50 -5.74 -19.82
C ALA A 76 -9.89 -4.76 -18.71
N LEU A 77 -10.72 -3.76 -19.06
CA LEU A 77 -11.21 -2.76 -18.10
C LEU A 77 -12.05 -3.38 -16.97
N ILE A 78 -12.87 -4.39 -17.28
CA ILE A 78 -13.64 -5.11 -16.25
C ILE A 78 -12.71 -5.88 -15.31
N LEU A 79 -11.71 -6.59 -15.84
CA LEU A 79 -10.73 -7.34 -15.04
C LEU A 79 -9.89 -6.40 -14.15
N GLU A 80 -9.41 -5.29 -14.71
CA GLU A 80 -8.68 -4.28 -13.96
C GLU A 80 -9.54 -3.68 -12.84
N GLY A 81 -10.80 -3.33 -13.13
CA GLY A 81 -11.74 -2.83 -12.12
C GLY A 81 -12.07 -3.86 -11.03
N LEU A 82 -12.23 -5.14 -11.38
CA LEU A 82 -12.49 -6.21 -10.42
C LEU A 82 -11.27 -6.46 -9.51
N LEU A 83 -10.08 -6.60 -10.10
CA LEU A 83 -8.84 -6.80 -9.34
C LEU A 83 -8.51 -5.58 -8.48
N GLY A 84 -8.73 -4.37 -9.02
CA GLY A 84 -8.54 -3.11 -8.32
C GLY A 84 -9.50 -2.93 -7.13
N SER A 85 -10.79 -3.23 -7.32
CA SER A 85 -11.77 -3.15 -6.22
C SER A 85 -11.53 -4.20 -5.13
N LEU A 86 -11.17 -5.43 -5.51
CA LEU A 86 -10.77 -6.48 -4.55
C LEU A 86 -9.53 -6.04 -3.75
N SER A 87 -8.49 -5.57 -4.43
CA SER A 87 -7.27 -5.08 -3.78
C SER A 87 -7.54 -3.89 -2.86
N SER A 88 -8.32 -2.91 -3.32
CA SER A 88 -8.72 -1.76 -2.49
C SER A 88 -9.54 -2.18 -1.26
N GLY A 89 -10.42 -3.17 -1.38
CA GLY A 89 -11.20 -3.69 -0.26
C GLY A 89 -10.30 -4.31 0.82
N ILE A 90 -9.28 -5.08 0.42
CA ILE A 90 -8.30 -5.66 1.33
C ILE A 90 -7.51 -4.55 2.04
N LEU A 91 -7.04 -3.54 1.30
CA LEU A 91 -6.30 -2.41 1.89
C LEU A 91 -7.14 -1.63 2.90
N ILE A 92 -8.42 -1.40 2.61
CA ILE A 92 -9.35 -0.73 3.55
C ILE A 92 -9.52 -1.57 4.82
N TYR A 93 -9.69 -2.89 4.70
CA TYR A 93 -9.79 -3.79 5.85
C TYR A 93 -8.51 -3.75 6.71
N MET A 94 -7.34 -3.88 6.09
CA MET A 94 -6.05 -3.81 6.79
C MET A 94 -5.89 -2.46 7.51
N ALA A 95 -6.23 -1.35 6.84
CA ALA A 95 -6.11 -0.02 7.42
C ALA A 95 -7.06 0.18 8.61
N LEU A 96 -8.34 -0.17 8.47
CA LEU A 96 -9.35 0.09 9.49
C LEU A 96 -9.27 -0.91 10.66
N VAL A 97 -9.19 -2.20 10.35
CA VAL A 97 -9.32 -3.28 11.34
C VAL A 97 -7.96 -3.67 11.91
N ASP A 98 -6.96 -3.88 11.07
CA ASP A 98 -5.68 -4.43 11.53
C ASP A 98 -4.72 -3.35 12.03
N LEU A 99 -4.83 -2.10 11.55
CA LEU A 99 -3.98 -0.99 12.01
C LEU A 99 -4.74 -0.06 12.96
N ILE A 100 -5.74 0.67 12.46
CA ILE A 100 -6.41 1.73 13.23
C ILE A 100 -7.10 1.17 14.47
N ALA A 101 -7.80 0.05 14.36
CA ALA A 101 -8.52 -0.47 15.51
C ALA A 101 -7.59 -0.98 16.62
N LEU A 102 -6.46 -1.60 16.25
CA LEU A 102 -5.44 -2.02 17.21
C LEU A 102 -4.79 -0.81 17.89
N ASP A 103 -4.38 0.20 17.13
CA ASP A 103 -3.69 1.38 17.66
C ASP A 103 -4.61 2.28 18.50
N PHE A 104 -5.86 2.51 18.09
CA PHE A 104 -6.76 3.47 18.76
C PHE A 104 -7.62 2.86 19.87
N PHE A 105 -8.02 1.59 19.75
CA PHE A 105 -8.94 0.97 20.73
C PHE A 105 -8.25 -0.01 21.67
N HIS A 106 -7.18 -0.68 21.24
CA HIS A 106 -6.47 -1.65 22.09
C HIS A 106 -5.26 -1.08 22.83
N ASN A 107 -4.76 0.10 22.45
CA ASN A 107 -3.60 0.70 23.10
C ASN A 107 -3.99 1.48 24.38
N LYS A 108 -3.58 0.95 25.54
CA LYS A 108 -3.85 1.53 26.87
C LYS A 108 -3.23 2.94 27.06
N LEU A 109 -2.11 3.21 26.40
CA LEU A 109 -1.45 4.52 26.41
C LEU A 109 -2.31 5.58 25.69
N MET A 110 -2.91 5.20 24.56
CA MET A 110 -3.73 6.08 23.73
C MET A 110 -5.11 6.39 24.33
N SER A 111 -5.59 5.50 25.21
CA SER A 111 -6.80 5.73 26.01
C SER A 111 -6.56 6.70 27.17
N SER A 112 -5.35 6.72 27.72
CA SER A 112 -5.01 7.52 28.91
C SER A 112 -4.62 8.97 28.56
N GLU A 113 -4.00 9.19 27.40
CA GLU A 113 -3.47 10.48 26.98
C GLU A 113 -4.26 11.08 25.80
N PRO A 114 -5.23 12.00 26.06
CA PRO A 114 -6.11 12.54 25.01
C PRO A 114 -5.36 13.41 23.98
N PHE A 115 -4.22 13.98 24.36
CA PHE A 115 -3.37 14.75 23.45
C PHE A 115 -2.74 13.85 22.37
N LEU A 116 -2.14 12.73 22.78
CA LEU A 116 -1.56 11.72 21.88
C LEU A 116 -2.63 11.18 20.93
N LYS A 117 -3.83 10.87 21.43
CA LYS A 117 -4.95 10.40 20.60
C LYS A 117 -5.36 11.43 19.54
N LYS A 118 -5.45 12.72 19.90
CA LYS A 118 -5.73 13.80 18.93
C LYS A 118 -4.61 13.98 17.92
N ALA A 119 -3.35 13.93 18.36
CA ALA A 119 -2.18 14.06 17.48
C ALA A 119 -2.13 12.91 16.47
N SER A 120 -2.33 11.66 16.90
CA SER A 120 -2.39 10.48 16.02
C SER A 120 -3.54 10.56 15.03
N PHE A 121 -4.73 11.01 15.45
CA PHE A 121 -5.85 11.21 14.52
C PHE A 121 -5.54 12.31 13.49
N GLY A 122 -4.92 13.42 13.92
CA GLY A 122 -4.46 14.48 13.02
C GLY A 122 -3.43 13.98 12.00
N ALA A 123 -2.44 13.19 12.44
CA ALA A 123 -1.45 12.56 11.58
C ALA A 123 -2.09 11.58 10.58
N LEU A 124 -3.09 10.80 11.02
CA LEU A 124 -3.82 9.86 10.17
C LEU A 124 -4.60 10.57 9.06
N VAL A 125 -5.33 11.64 9.39
CA VAL A 125 -6.06 12.44 8.40
C VAL A 125 -5.10 13.14 7.44
N LEU A 126 -3.99 13.70 7.94
CA LEU A 126 -2.96 14.30 7.09
C LEU A 126 -2.34 13.28 6.13
N GLY A 127 -1.98 12.09 6.63
CA GLY A 127 -1.46 10.99 5.83
C GLY A 127 -2.45 10.57 4.73
N SER A 128 -3.70 10.31 5.09
CA SER A 128 -4.76 9.95 4.14
C SER A 128 -4.98 11.04 3.08
N THR A 129 -5.02 12.31 3.49
CA THR A 129 -5.17 13.46 2.57
C THR A 129 -3.97 13.56 1.62
N SER A 130 -2.75 13.36 2.13
CA SER A 130 -1.54 13.40 1.30
C SER A 130 -1.53 12.30 0.25
N MET A 131 -1.96 11.08 0.60
CA MET A 131 -2.11 9.97 -0.34
C MET A 131 -3.18 10.24 -1.38
N SER A 132 -4.30 10.85 -0.99
CA SER A 132 -5.35 11.26 -1.93
C SER A 132 -4.85 12.32 -2.93
N ILE A 133 -3.98 13.25 -2.51
CA ILE A 133 -3.38 14.23 -3.42
C ILE A 133 -2.40 13.56 -4.38
N LEU A 134 -1.58 12.60 -3.91
CA LEU A 134 -0.67 11.84 -4.78
C LEU A 134 -1.45 11.06 -5.85
N ALA A 135 -2.63 10.54 -5.52
CA ALA A 135 -3.50 9.84 -6.45
C ALA A 135 -4.03 10.72 -7.60
N LEU A 136 -4.02 12.05 -7.49
CA LEU A 136 -4.40 12.94 -8.59
C LEU A 136 -3.38 12.94 -9.73
N TRP A 137 -2.13 12.55 -9.43
CA TRP A 137 -1.00 12.58 -10.36
C TRP A 137 -0.54 11.19 -10.77
N ALA A 138 -1.14 10.14 -10.20
CA ALA A 138 -0.90 8.74 -10.54
C ALA A 138 -1.88 8.30 -11.64
#